data_AF-A0A8T4Z688-F1
#
_entry.id   AF-A0A8T4Z688-F1
#
_cell.length_a   1.000
_cell.length_b   1.000
_cell.length_c   1.000
_cell.angle_alpha   90.00
_cell.angle_beta   90.00
_cell.angle_gamma   90.00
#
_symmetry.space_group_name_H-M   'P 1'
#
loop_
_entity.id
_entity.type
_entity.pdbx_description
1 polymer ?
#
loop_
_entity_poly.entity_id
_entity_poly.type
_entity_poly.pdbx_seq_one_letter_code
_entity_poly.pdbx_strand_id
1 'polypeptide(L)'
;MSAPSVNKEALPLVEGLLEKGFEYGLKVEKTSKGATIVDAGIEAKGGYMAGSIITEICLGGLGRASFMSVQYGDLTLPCALVQTDHPAIATLGSQFAGWRIKVGEYFAMASGPGRALALEPKSLYDRIGYRDSSDVAILVLETERKPSDDVLDYMAKKCGVGLKGLYVILTPTSSLAG
;
A
#
# COMPACT_ATOMS: atom_id res chain seq x y z
N MET A 1 17.23 -19.09 -5.70
CA MET A 1 17.34 -17.64 -5.38
C MET A 1 16.41 -17.35 -4.23
N SER A 2 16.82 -16.49 -3.28
CA SER A 2 15.91 -16.01 -2.23
C SER A 2 14.83 -15.12 -2.85
N ALA A 3 13.62 -15.16 -2.31
CA ALA A 3 12.55 -14.27 -2.75
C ALA A 3 12.94 -12.79 -2.49
N PRO A 4 12.59 -11.85 -3.39
CA PRO A 4 12.89 -10.44 -3.22
C PRO A 4 12.09 -9.83 -2.05
N SER A 5 12.58 -8.69 -1.55
CA SER A 5 11.93 -7.95 -0.47
C SER A 5 10.84 -7.04 -1.04
N VAL A 6 9.56 -7.36 -0.81
CA VAL A 6 8.44 -6.56 -1.33
C VAL A 6 8.43 -5.12 -0.80
N ASN A 7 8.99 -4.86 0.38
CA ASN A 7 9.13 -3.49 0.89
C ASN A 7 10.22 -2.72 0.15
N LYS A 8 11.37 -3.36 -0.15
CA LYS A 8 12.46 -2.70 -0.88
C LYS A 8 12.13 -2.50 -2.35
N GLU A 9 11.47 -3.46 -2.99
CA GLU A 9 11.03 -3.35 -4.38
C GLU A 9 9.93 -2.29 -4.56
N ALA A 10 9.05 -2.11 -3.57
CA ALA A 10 8.02 -1.07 -3.60
C ALA A 10 8.54 0.33 -3.22
N LEU A 11 9.67 0.45 -2.53
CA LEU A 11 10.19 1.73 -2.03
C LEU A 11 10.45 2.76 -3.14
N PRO A 12 11.11 2.44 -4.28
CA PRO A 12 11.28 3.39 -5.37
C PRO A 12 9.97 3.94 -5.93
N LEU A 13 8.88 3.15 -5.90
CA LEU A 13 7.56 3.61 -6.32
C LEU A 13 6.99 4.63 -5.33
N VAL A 14 7.17 4.38 -4.02
CA VAL A 14 6.79 5.32 -2.96
C VAL A 14 7.59 6.61 -3.10
N GLU A 15 8.91 6.53 -3.25
CA GLU A 15 9.77 7.71 -3.44
C GLU A 15 9.33 8.54 -4.65
N GLY A 16 9.01 7.89 -5.77
CA GLY A 16 8.44 8.55 -6.94
C GLY A 16 7.08 9.23 -6.68
N LEU A 17 6.21 8.65 -5.85
CA LEU A 17 4.97 9.31 -5.43
C LEU A 17 5.24 10.56 -4.58
N LEU A 18 6.24 10.51 -3.70
CA LEU A 18 6.60 11.63 -2.83
C LEU A 18 7.15 12.81 -3.63
N GLU A 19 8.01 12.54 -4.61
CA GLU A 19 8.60 13.57 -5.48
C GLU A 19 7.55 14.24 -6.38
N LYS A 20 6.58 13.46 -6.87
CA LYS A 20 5.56 13.92 -7.84
C LYS A 20 4.18 14.11 -7.22
N GLY A 21 4.12 14.38 -5.91
CA GLY A 21 2.86 14.47 -5.17
C GLY A 21 1.83 15.39 -5.82
N PHE A 22 2.25 16.56 -6.33
CA PHE A 22 1.36 17.47 -7.06
C PHE A 22 0.80 16.87 -8.35
N GLU A 23 1.64 16.23 -9.17
CA GLU A 23 1.23 15.61 -10.44
C GLU A 23 0.23 14.48 -10.24
N TYR A 24 0.37 13.73 -9.14
CA TYR A 24 -0.50 12.63 -8.76
C TYR A 24 -1.72 13.06 -7.92
N GLY A 25 -1.86 14.35 -7.62
CA GLY A 25 -2.97 14.87 -6.83
C GLY A 25 -2.96 14.40 -5.37
N LEU A 26 -1.78 14.14 -4.82
CA LEU A 26 -1.53 13.62 -3.47
C LEU A 26 -1.22 14.75 -2.47
N LYS A 27 -1.51 14.50 -1.20
CA LYS A 27 -0.98 15.30 -0.09
C LYS A 27 -0.01 14.45 0.72
N VAL A 28 1.23 14.92 0.83
CA VAL A 28 2.29 14.22 1.58
C VAL A 28 2.54 14.96 2.89
N GLU A 29 2.59 14.21 3.98
CA GLU A 29 2.85 14.72 5.31
C GLU A 29 3.90 13.85 5.99
N LYS A 30 4.92 14.49 6.57
CA LYS A 30 5.85 13.80 7.48
C LYS A 30 5.47 14.16 8.91
N THR A 31 5.14 13.16 9.71
CA THR A 31 4.73 13.39 11.10
C THR A 31 5.90 13.85 11.96
N SER A 32 5.60 14.47 13.10
CA SER A 32 6.61 14.90 14.06
C SER A 32 7.50 13.75 14.56
N LYS A 33 6.96 12.52 14.63
CA LYS A 33 7.69 11.30 14.99
C LYS A 33 8.43 10.64 13.82
N GLY A 34 8.24 11.14 12.59
CA GLY A 34 9.06 10.82 11.42
C GLY A 34 8.45 9.86 10.40
N ALA A 35 7.25 9.32 10.65
CA ALA A 35 6.52 8.53 9.66
C ALA A 35 6.04 9.40 8.51
N THR A 36 5.91 8.80 7.32
CA THR A 36 5.40 9.48 6.14
C THR A 36 3.98 9.00 5.86
N ILE A 37 3.05 9.94 5.76
CA ILE A 37 1.67 9.72 5.37
C ILE A 37 1.46 10.30 3.97
N VAL A 38 0.88 9.51 3.09
CA VAL A 38 0.46 9.93 1.74
C VAL A 38 -1.05 9.82 1.68
N ASP A 39 -1.73 10.96 1.71
CA ASP A 39 -3.17 11.03 1.45
C ASP A 39 -3.40 11.03 -0.06
N ALA A 40 -4.13 10.02 -0.53
CA ALA A 40 -4.46 9.81 -1.94
C ALA A 40 -5.98 9.90 -2.22
N GLY A 41 -6.79 10.37 -1.27
CA GLY A 41 -8.23 10.50 -1.51
C GLY A 41 -9.11 10.99 -0.38
N ILE A 42 -8.58 11.25 0.83
CA ILE A 42 -9.35 11.80 1.96
C ILE A 42 -9.58 13.30 1.74
N GLU A 43 -8.49 14.07 1.75
CA GLU A 43 -8.51 15.49 1.40
C GLU A 43 -7.80 15.75 0.07
N ALA A 44 -6.92 14.84 -0.33
CA ALA A 44 -6.28 14.84 -1.63
C ALA A 44 -7.27 14.39 -2.71
N LYS A 45 -7.09 14.88 -3.94
CA LYS A 45 -7.95 14.49 -5.06
C LYS A 45 -7.64 13.06 -5.54
N GLY A 46 -6.37 12.66 -5.47
CA GLY A 46 -5.86 11.45 -6.11
C GLY A 46 -6.05 11.48 -7.63
N GLY A 47 -6.13 10.30 -8.23
CA GLY A 47 -6.40 10.13 -9.66
C GLY A 47 -5.93 8.79 -10.20
N TYR A 48 -6.16 8.54 -11.49
CA TYR A 48 -5.77 7.29 -12.15
C TYR A 48 -4.28 6.97 -12.00
N MET A 49 -3.41 7.96 -12.21
CA MET A 49 -1.96 7.74 -12.10
C MET A 49 -1.54 7.38 -10.67
N ALA A 50 -2.15 8.00 -9.66
CA ALA A 50 -1.96 7.63 -8.26
C ALA A 50 -2.45 6.20 -8.00
N GLY A 51 -3.68 5.86 -8.41
CA GLY A 51 -4.24 4.52 -8.26
C GLY A 51 -3.39 3.43 -8.94
N SER A 52 -2.84 3.71 -10.12
CA SER A 52 -1.93 2.82 -10.84
C SER A 52 -0.70 2.49 -9.99
N ILE A 53 0.02 3.52 -9.54
CA ILE A 53 1.26 3.33 -8.77
C ILE A 53 0.97 2.73 -7.38
N ILE A 54 -0.11 3.15 -6.71
CA ILE A 54 -0.53 2.57 -5.44
C ILE A 54 -0.88 1.09 -5.60
N THR A 55 -1.47 0.69 -6.72
CA THR A 55 -1.71 -0.73 -7.04
C THR A 55 -0.39 -1.50 -7.19
N GLU A 56 0.62 -0.94 -7.88
CA GLU A 56 1.95 -1.54 -7.98
C GLU A 56 2.66 -1.64 -6.61
N ILE A 57 2.47 -0.64 -5.74
CA ILE A 57 2.95 -0.66 -4.35
C ILE A 57 2.24 -1.76 -3.55
N CYS A 58 0.92 -1.89 -3.69
CA CYS A 58 0.16 -2.97 -3.07
C CYS A 58 0.70 -4.33 -3.53
N LEU A 59 1.09 -4.48 -4.80
CA LEU A 59 1.72 -5.69 -5.35
C LEU A 59 3.19 -5.87 -4.93
N GLY A 60 3.72 -5.00 -4.08
CA GLY A 60 5.08 -5.11 -3.54
C GLY A 60 6.16 -4.80 -4.56
N GLY A 61 5.87 -3.99 -5.58
CA GLY A 61 6.79 -3.72 -6.70
C GLY A 61 6.98 -4.89 -7.68
N LEU A 62 6.30 -6.02 -7.45
CA LEU A 62 6.40 -7.24 -8.27
C LEU A 62 5.27 -7.37 -9.30
N GLY A 63 4.56 -6.29 -9.57
CA GLY A 63 3.49 -6.25 -10.55
C GLY A 63 3.37 -4.90 -11.23
N ARG A 64 2.75 -4.91 -12.40
CA ARG A 64 2.43 -3.70 -13.18
C ARG A 64 0.94 -3.47 -13.18
N ALA A 65 0.54 -2.21 -13.06
CA ALA A 65 -0.83 -1.78 -13.16
C ALA A 65 -0.93 -0.66 -14.18
N SER A 66 -1.91 -0.76 -15.07
CA SER A 66 -2.23 0.26 -16.07
C SER A 66 -3.72 0.31 -16.30
N PHE A 67 -4.21 1.37 -16.93
CA PHE A 67 -5.62 1.50 -17.30
C PHE A 67 -5.78 1.40 -18.81
N MET A 68 -6.79 0.67 -19.23
CA MET A 68 -7.23 0.60 -20.62
C MET A 68 -8.74 0.84 -20.71
N SER A 69 -9.20 1.30 -21.87
CA SER A 69 -10.62 1.43 -22.15
C SER A 69 -11.16 0.11 -22.69
N VAL A 70 -12.20 -0.44 -22.07
CA VAL A 70 -12.82 -1.71 -22.48
C VAL A 70 -14.30 -1.49 -22.75
N GLN A 71 -14.76 -2.00 -23.89
CA GLN A 71 -16.17 -1.95 -24.29
C GLN A 71 -16.91 -3.21 -23.82
N TYR A 72 -17.98 -3.01 -23.08
CA TYR A 72 -18.91 -4.02 -22.59
C TYR A 72 -20.31 -3.73 -23.18
N GLY A 73 -20.58 -4.28 -24.37
CA GLY A 73 -21.79 -3.93 -25.11
C GLY A 73 -21.80 -2.45 -25.52
N ASP A 74 -22.79 -1.71 -25.06
CA ASP A 74 -22.93 -0.27 -25.34
C ASP A 74 -22.20 0.64 -24.33
N LEU A 75 -21.52 0.05 -23.34
CA LEU A 75 -20.84 0.78 -22.29
C LEU A 75 -19.32 0.68 -22.45
N THR A 76 -18.62 1.82 -22.38
CA THR A 76 -17.15 1.88 -22.38
C THR A 76 -16.65 2.34 -21.02
N LEU A 77 -15.86 1.50 -20.36
CA LEU A 77 -15.34 1.77 -19.01
C LEU A 77 -13.82 1.71 -18.96
N PRO A 78 -13.18 2.51 -18.07
CA PRO A 78 -11.80 2.27 -17.70
C PRO A 78 -11.69 0.93 -16.95
N CYS A 79 -10.67 0.15 -17.28
CA CYS A 79 -10.39 -1.14 -16.67
C CYS A 79 -8.92 -1.19 -16.26
N ALA A 80 -8.66 -1.68 -15.05
CA ALA A 80 -7.30 -1.91 -14.57
C ALA A 80 -6.75 -3.22 -15.16
N LEU A 81 -5.66 -3.13 -15.91
CA LEU A 81 -4.86 -4.26 -16.34
C LEU A 81 -3.74 -4.49 -15.32
N VAL A 82 -3.71 -5.67 -14.71
CA VAL A 82 -2.71 -6.05 -13.70
C VAL A 82 -1.96 -7.30 -14.15
N GLN A 83 -0.63 -7.26 -14.05
CA GLN A 83 0.25 -8.36 -14.48
C GLN A 83 1.34 -8.61 -13.43
N THR A 84 1.66 -9.87 -13.16
CA THR A 84 2.73 -10.28 -12.24
C THR A 84 3.22 -11.70 -12.56
N ASP A 85 4.54 -11.90 -12.47
CA ASP A 85 5.16 -13.24 -12.54
C ASP A 85 5.33 -13.88 -11.15
N HIS A 86 4.90 -13.19 -10.09
CA HIS A 86 5.03 -13.61 -8.69
C HIS A 86 3.67 -13.65 -7.97
N PRO A 87 2.66 -14.36 -8.49
CA PRO A 87 1.27 -14.21 -8.06
C PRO A 87 1.06 -14.44 -6.56
N ALA A 88 1.68 -15.46 -5.96
CA ALA A 88 1.52 -15.73 -4.54
C ALA A 88 2.11 -14.62 -3.65
N ILE A 89 3.31 -14.13 -3.99
CA ILE A 89 3.99 -13.09 -3.20
C ILE A 89 3.29 -11.74 -3.42
N ALA A 90 3.07 -11.34 -4.67
CA ALA A 90 2.48 -10.06 -5.02
C ALA A 90 1.03 -9.93 -4.53
N THR A 91 0.19 -10.95 -4.78
CA THR A 91 -1.26 -10.82 -4.48
C THR A 91 -1.59 -11.23 -3.04
N LEU A 92 -1.00 -12.29 -2.49
CA LEU A 92 -1.31 -12.76 -1.12
C LEU A 92 -0.35 -12.17 -0.08
N GLY A 93 0.95 -12.21 -0.38
CA GLY A 93 2.01 -11.74 0.51
C GLY A 93 2.10 -10.21 0.65
N SER A 94 1.51 -9.47 -0.29
CA SER A 94 1.52 -8.00 -0.27
C SER A 94 0.12 -7.42 -0.47
N GLN A 95 -0.48 -7.55 -1.66
CA GLN A 95 -1.68 -6.80 -2.07
C GLN A 95 -2.92 -7.09 -1.22
N PHE A 96 -3.10 -8.33 -0.78
CA PHE A 96 -4.28 -8.74 -0.02
C PHE A 96 -4.49 -7.85 1.21
N ALA A 97 -5.71 -7.37 1.39
CA ALA A 97 -6.13 -6.59 2.56
C ALA A 97 -6.32 -7.49 3.79
N GLY A 98 -5.25 -8.16 4.21
CA GLY A 98 -5.29 -9.23 5.21
C GLY A 98 -5.06 -8.76 6.65
N TRP A 99 -4.63 -7.51 6.86
CA TRP A 99 -4.32 -6.99 8.18
C TRP A 99 -5.40 -6.02 8.65
N ARG A 100 -6.15 -6.44 9.67
CA ARG A 100 -7.14 -5.60 10.35
C ARG A 100 -6.44 -4.75 11.41
N ILE A 101 -6.26 -3.46 11.16
CA ILE A 101 -5.68 -2.54 12.13
C ILE A 101 -6.80 -2.02 13.02
N LYS A 102 -6.71 -2.29 14.32
CA LYS A 102 -7.66 -1.80 15.33
C LYS A 102 -6.90 -1.28 16.55
N VAL A 103 -6.92 0.04 16.75
CA VAL A 103 -6.27 0.73 17.88
C VAL A 103 -7.24 1.78 18.40
N GLY A 104 -7.77 1.58 19.61
CA GLY A 104 -8.89 2.37 20.11
C GLY A 104 -10.08 2.34 19.15
N GLU A 105 -10.57 3.52 18.77
CA GLU A 105 -11.67 3.73 17.82
C GLU A 105 -11.23 3.75 16.35
N TYR A 106 -9.92 3.65 16.08
CA TYR A 106 -9.39 3.58 14.73
C TYR A 106 -9.53 2.16 14.18
N PHE A 107 -10.08 2.04 12.98
CA PHE A 107 -10.20 0.80 12.24
C PHE A 107 -9.89 1.06 10.76
N ALA A 108 -9.03 0.22 10.17
CA ALA A 108 -8.77 0.21 8.74
C ALA A 108 -8.35 -1.19 8.29
N MET A 109 -8.64 -1.50 7.03
CA MET A 109 -8.05 -2.65 6.35
C MET A 109 -6.72 -2.23 5.75
N ALA A 110 -5.66 -2.98 6.06
CA ALA A 110 -4.32 -2.72 5.55
C ALA A 110 -3.92 -3.77 4.53
N SER A 111 -3.42 -3.27 3.41
CA SER A 111 -2.77 -3.98 2.31
C SER A 111 -1.31 -3.57 2.21
N GLY A 112 -0.57 -4.20 1.30
CA GLY A 112 0.77 -3.81 0.93
C GLY A 112 1.88 -4.56 1.67
N PRO A 113 3.14 -4.25 1.31
CA PRO A 113 4.29 -5.09 1.60
C PRO A 113 4.66 -5.13 3.09
N GLY A 114 4.28 -4.13 3.89
CA GLY A 114 4.48 -4.12 5.34
C GLY A 114 3.82 -5.31 6.04
N ARG A 115 2.76 -5.89 5.46
CA ARG A 115 2.14 -7.11 5.98
C ARG A 115 3.12 -8.29 6.01
N ALA A 116 4.09 -8.37 5.10
CA ALA A 116 5.07 -9.44 5.04
C ALA A 116 6.15 -9.35 6.13
N LEU A 117 6.30 -8.18 6.76
CA LEU A 117 7.10 -8.00 7.96
C LEU A 117 6.30 -8.37 9.22
N ALA A 118 5.07 -7.85 9.32
CA ALA A 118 4.17 -8.09 10.44
C ALA A 118 3.62 -9.52 10.49
N LEU A 119 3.69 -10.26 9.37
CA LEU A 119 3.11 -11.58 9.17
C LEU A 119 1.60 -11.61 9.46
N GLU A 120 0.84 -10.68 8.88
CA GLU A 120 -0.60 -10.54 9.12
C GLU A 120 -1.42 -10.96 7.87
N PRO A 121 -2.18 -12.08 7.91
CA PRO A 121 -2.23 -13.11 8.95
C PRO A 121 -1.10 -14.16 8.80
N LYS A 122 -0.58 -14.67 9.92
CA LYS A 122 0.61 -15.54 9.94
C LYS A 122 0.45 -16.82 9.11
N SER A 123 -0.72 -17.45 9.19
CA SER A 123 -1.02 -18.70 8.48
C SER A 123 -0.93 -18.56 6.96
N LEU A 124 -1.17 -17.37 6.41
CA LEU A 124 -1.01 -17.09 4.99
C LEU A 124 0.48 -17.16 4.60
N TYR A 125 1.35 -16.52 5.37
CA TYR A 125 2.79 -16.49 5.12
C TYR A 125 3.45 -17.86 5.27
N ASP A 126 3.00 -18.64 6.28
CA ASP A 126 3.41 -20.04 6.44
C ASP A 126 3.03 -20.86 5.20
N ARG A 127 1.84 -20.62 4.63
CA ARG A 127 1.33 -21.36 3.45
C ARG A 127 2.03 -20.98 2.14
N ILE A 128 2.36 -19.71 1.94
CA ILE A 128 3.08 -19.26 0.73
C ILE A 128 4.61 -19.38 0.85
N GLY A 129 5.12 -19.73 2.04
CA GLY A 129 6.55 -19.89 2.28
C GLY A 129 7.35 -18.60 2.12
N TYR A 130 6.75 -17.46 2.45
CA TYR A 130 7.34 -16.12 2.25
C TYR A 130 7.34 -15.32 3.55
N ARG A 131 8.44 -14.58 3.77
CA ARG A 131 8.58 -13.58 4.80
C ARG A 131 9.56 -12.53 4.30
N ASP A 132 9.25 -11.26 4.54
CA ASP A 132 10.14 -10.18 4.16
C ASP A 132 11.13 -9.84 5.30
N SER A 133 12.23 -9.18 4.95
CA SER A 133 13.23 -8.62 5.85
C SER A 133 13.67 -7.25 5.32
N SER A 134 13.19 -6.19 5.96
CA SER A 134 13.40 -4.80 5.57
C SER A 134 13.40 -3.89 6.80
N ASP A 135 14.14 -2.78 6.73
CA ASP A 135 14.10 -1.66 7.68
C ASP A 135 13.03 -0.60 7.32
N VAL A 136 12.35 -0.82 6.19
CA VAL A 136 11.24 -0.03 5.67
C VAL A 136 9.97 -0.87 5.65
N ALA A 137 8.86 -0.28 6.08
CA ALA A 137 7.52 -0.85 5.98
C ALA A 137 6.59 0.10 5.22
N ILE A 138 5.93 -0.41 4.18
CA ILE A 138 4.93 0.35 3.41
C ILE A 138 3.56 -0.31 3.57
N LEU A 139 2.57 0.45 4.01
CA LEU A 139 1.19 -0.01 4.18
C LEU A 139 0.25 0.89 3.39
N VAL A 140 -0.77 0.28 2.77
CA VAL A 140 -1.87 0.99 2.12
C VAL A 140 -3.13 0.72 2.91
N LEU A 141 -3.75 1.77 3.43
CA LEU A 141 -4.92 1.70 4.30
C LEU A 141 -6.17 2.12 3.53
N GLU A 142 -7.15 1.23 3.49
CA GLU A 142 -8.51 1.60 3.10
C GLU A 142 -9.17 2.32 4.26
N THR A 143 -9.22 3.65 4.19
CA THR A 143 -9.68 4.50 5.31
C THR A 143 -10.07 5.91 4.85
N GLU A 144 -11.05 6.48 5.56
CA GLU A 144 -11.46 7.89 5.44
C GLU A 144 -10.83 8.78 6.51
N ARG A 145 -10.02 8.21 7.42
CA ARG A 145 -9.43 8.91 8.56
C ARG A 145 -7.92 8.73 8.61
N LYS A 146 -7.21 9.83 8.81
CA LYS A 146 -5.76 9.80 9.09
C LYS A 146 -5.49 9.00 10.38
N PRO A 147 -4.49 8.11 10.39
CA PRO A 147 -4.09 7.40 11.61
C PRO A 147 -3.49 8.38 12.62
N SER A 148 -3.77 8.16 13.91
CA SER A 148 -3.07 8.88 14.99
C SER A 148 -1.67 8.35 15.19
N ASP A 149 -0.85 9.07 15.95
CA ASP A 149 0.49 8.63 16.35
C ASP A 149 0.51 7.24 17.00
N ASP A 150 -0.48 6.90 17.84
CA ASP A 150 -0.57 5.58 18.46
C ASP A 150 -0.81 4.46 17.45
N VAL A 151 -1.58 4.74 16.38
CA VAL A 151 -1.83 3.80 15.29
C VAL A 151 -0.54 3.60 14.47
N LEU A 152 0.20 4.68 14.21
CA LEU A 152 1.51 4.63 13.52
C LEU A 152 2.53 3.83 14.33
N ASP A 153 2.62 4.08 15.64
CA ASP A 153 3.50 3.37 16.57
C ASP A 153 3.17 1.87 16.61
N TYR A 154 1.88 1.53 16.62
CA TYR A 154 1.42 0.15 16.52
C TYR A 154 1.88 -0.53 15.22
N MET A 155 1.69 0.12 14.06
CA MET A 155 2.10 -0.42 12.76
C MET A 155 3.61 -0.61 12.67
N ALA A 156 4.40 0.41 13.02
CA ALA A 156 5.86 0.35 13.01
C ALA A 156 6.39 -0.78 13.90
N LYS A 157 5.86 -0.90 15.13
CA LYS A 157 6.22 -1.96 16.08
C LYS A 157 5.89 -3.35 15.53
N LYS A 158 4.71 -3.51 14.93
CA LYS A 158 4.28 -4.79 14.33
C LYS A 158 5.14 -5.19 13.14
N CYS A 159 5.56 -4.23 12.31
CA CYS A 159 6.49 -4.45 11.21
C CYS A 159 7.96 -4.57 11.66
N GLY A 160 8.30 -4.24 12.91
CA GLY A 160 9.68 -4.28 13.41
C GLY A 160 10.58 -3.18 12.84
N VAL A 161 10.00 -2.06 12.40
CA VAL A 161 10.74 -0.92 11.82
C VAL A 161 10.63 0.32 12.72
N GLY A 162 11.54 1.29 12.54
CA GLY A 162 11.37 2.62 13.13
C GLY A 162 10.35 3.45 12.36
N LEU A 163 9.72 4.44 13.01
CA LEU A 163 8.73 5.32 12.36
C LEU A 163 9.29 6.04 11.13
N LYS A 164 10.57 6.38 11.11
CA LYS A 164 11.23 6.99 9.93
C LYS A 164 11.22 6.10 8.68
N GLY A 165 11.12 4.77 8.87
CA GLY A 165 10.98 3.79 7.79
C GLY A 165 9.53 3.36 7.55
N LEU A 166 8.54 3.98 8.21
CA LEU A 166 7.12 3.68 8.02
C LEU A 166 6.51 4.66 7.01
N TYR A 167 5.95 4.11 5.94
CA TYR A 167 5.18 4.82 4.93
C TYR A 167 3.74 4.29 4.95
N VAL A 168 2.78 5.20 5.01
CA VAL A 168 1.36 4.87 5.09
C VAL A 168 0.60 5.65 4.01
N ILE A 169 0.02 4.93 3.06
CA ILE A 169 -0.80 5.50 2.00
C ILE A 169 -2.27 5.34 2.39
N LEU A 170 -3.06 6.40 2.26
CA LEU A 170 -4.47 6.43 2.63
C LEU A 170 -5.35 6.52 1.38
N THR A 171 -6.23 5.54 1.19
CA THR A 171 -7.14 5.45 0.03
C THR A 171 -8.56 5.14 0.50
N PRO A 172 -9.48 6.12 0.52
CA PRO A 172 -10.90 5.84 0.76
C PRO A 172 -11.51 5.03 -0.38
N THR A 173 -12.48 4.17 -0.08
CA THR A 173 -13.24 3.39 -1.08
C THR A 173 -13.99 4.29 -2.08
N SER A 174 -14.36 5.50 -1.67
CA SER A 174 -15.04 6.49 -2.50
C SER A 174 -14.07 7.52 -3.09
N SER A 175 -12.95 7.08 -3.65
CA SER A 175 -11.96 7.95 -4.30
C SER A 175 -11.57 7.40 -5.68
N LEU A 176 -10.76 8.13 -6.46
CA LEU A 176 -10.26 7.60 -7.74
C LEU A 176 -9.07 6.64 -7.55
N ALA A 177 -8.37 6.73 -6.41
CA ALA A 177 -7.18 5.93 -6.14
C ALA A 177 -7.49 4.64 -5.35
N GLY A 178 -8.52 4.66 -4.51
CA GLY A 178 -9.10 3.47 -3.86
C GLY A 178 -10.19 2.86 -4.73
#